data_AF-A0A7K3L730-F1
#
_entry.id   AF-A0A7K3L730-F1
#
_cell.length_a   1.000
_cell.length_b   1.000
_cell.length_c   1.000
_cell.angle_alpha   90.00
_cell.angle_beta   90.00
_cell.angle_gamma   90.00
#
_symmetry.space_group_name_H-M   'P 1'
#
loop_
_entity.id
_entity.type
_entity.pdbx_description
1 polymer ?
#
loop_
_entity_poly.entity_id
_entity_poly.type
_entity_poly.pdbx_seq_one_letter_code
_entity_poly.pdbx_strand_id
1 'polypeptide(L)' 'VSCILGYCVGNDVSARDLQFGGSVTGMDIFSGKGLDDTSALGPWIVTRDEFGDDDPDLELTLTVDGEVRQQDRTSSLV' A
#
# COMPACT_ATOMS: atom_id res chain seq x y z
N VAL A 1 2.49 7.96 18.98
CA VAL A 1 2.37 6.70 18.21
C VAL A 1 1.66 5.55 18.97
N SER A 2 0.97 5.85 20.07
CA SER A 2 0.29 4.87 20.95
C SER A 2 -1.03 4.29 20.39
N CYS A 3 -1.37 4.59 19.13
CA CYS A 3 -2.64 4.22 18.51
C CYS A 3 -2.47 3.26 17.32
N ILE A 4 -1.33 2.58 17.23
CA ILE A 4 -1.02 1.61 16.17
C ILE A 4 -0.99 0.21 16.77
N LEU A 5 -1.83 -0.69 16.27
CA LEU A 5 -1.80 -2.12 16.62
C LEU A 5 -0.55 -2.80 16.07
N GLY A 6 -0.25 -2.56 14.80
CA GLY A 6 0.85 -3.18 14.07
C GLY A 6 0.82 -2.81 12.59
N TYR A 7 1.63 -3.53 11.82
CA TYR A 7 1.88 -3.28 10.40
C TYR A 7 1.68 -4.57 9.59
N CYS A 8 1.24 -4.46 8.35
CA CYS A 8 1.19 -5.57 7.39
C CYS A 8 1.52 -5.06 5.99
N VAL A 9 1.78 -5.97 5.06
CA VAL A 9 1.99 -5.59 3.65
C VAL A 9 0.62 -5.33 3.01
N GLY A 10 0.54 -4.30 2.18
CA GLY A 10 -0.65 -3.97 1.40
C GLY A 10 -0.32 -3.70 -0.06
N ASN A 11 -1.26 -4.05 -0.95
CA ASN A 11 -1.20 -3.68 -2.36
C ASN A 11 -2.44 -2.86 -2.74
N ASP A 12 -2.21 -1.59 -3.09
CA ASP A 12 -3.23 -0.63 -3.50
C ASP A 12 -3.36 -0.63 -5.03
N VAL A 13 -4.00 -1.68 -5.55
CA VAL A 13 -4.16 -1.87 -6.99
C VAL A 13 -5.09 -0.79 -7.55
N SER A 14 -4.70 -0.19 -8.68
CA SER A 14 -5.40 0.95 -9.27
C SER A 14 -5.75 0.68 -10.73
N ALA A 15 -7.04 0.63 -11.04
CA ALA A 15 -7.56 0.63 -12.41
C ALA A 15 -7.48 2.06 -12.96
N ARG A 16 -6.35 2.40 -13.60
CA ARG A 16 -6.05 3.79 -14.03
C ARG A 16 -6.98 4.27 -15.15
N ASP A 17 -7.46 3.36 -15.97
CA ASP A 17 -8.50 3.59 -16.96
C ASP A 17 -9.82 4.02 -16.31
N LEU A 18 -10.27 3.37 -15.25
CA LEU A 18 -11.47 3.82 -14.51
C LEU A 18 -11.22 5.11 -13.74
N GLN A 19 -10.03 5.25 -13.16
CA GLN A 19 -9.66 6.42 -12.37
C GLN A 19 -9.60 7.71 -13.20
N PHE A 20 -9.17 7.62 -14.47
CA PHE A 20 -8.96 8.75 -15.36
C PHE A 20 -9.89 8.80 -16.59
N GLY A 21 -10.62 7.74 -16.89
CA GLY A 21 -11.18 7.50 -18.23
C GLY A 21 -12.58 8.03 -18.52
N GLY A 22 -13.27 8.69 -17.58
CA GLY A 22 -14.64 9.13 -17.89
C GLY A 22 -15.35 10.08 -16.94
N SER A 23 -14.73 10.55 -15.87
CA SER A 23 -15.43 11.44 -14.93
C SER A 23 -15.48 12.88 -15.47
N VAL A 24 -16.71 13.40 -15.58
CA VAL A 24 -17.02 14.80 -15.93
C VAL A 24 -16.50 15.78 -14.86
N THR A 25 -16.12 15.26 -13.69
CA THR A 25 -15.74 16.03 -12.49
C THR A 25 -14.27 15.87 -12.08
N GLY A 26 -13.43 15.22 -12.90
CA GLY A 26 -12.01 14.99 -12.59
C GLY A 26 -11.70 13.52 -12.29
N MET A 27 -10.76 13.25 -11.40
CA MET A 27 -10.33 11.87 -11.08
C MET A 27 -11.37 11.13 -10.22
N ASP A 28 -11.80 9.95 -10.63
CA ASP A 28 -12.67 9.07 -9.84
C ASP A 28 -11.83 8.01 -9.11
N ILE A 29 -11.39 8.35 -7.90
CA ILE A 29 -10.53 7.48 -7.09
C ILE A 29 -11.30 6.24 -6.60
N PHE A 30 -12.60 6.39 -6.31
CA PHE A 30 -13.39 5.30 -5.75
C PHE A 30 -13.57 4.19 -6.78
N SER A 31 -13.99 4.53 -8.00
CA SER A 31 -14.09 3.54 -9.08
C SER A 31 -12.74 2.94 -9.48
N GLY A 32 -11.66 3.70 -9.34
CA GLY A 32 -10.30 3.23 -9.64
C GLY A 32 -9.68 2.29 -8.60
N LYS A 33 -10.17 2.28 -7.35
CA LYS A 33 -9.54 1.57 -6.22
C LYS A 33 -10.48 0.65 -5.43
N GLY A 34 -11.79 0.80 -5.58
CA GLY A 34 -12.81 0.09 -4.81
C GLY A 34 -13.36 -1.17 -5.47
N LEU A 35 -12.64 -1.75 -6.43
CA LEU A 35 -13.04 -3.01 -7.07
C LEU A 35 -12.82 -4.20 -6.12
N ASP A 36 -13.53 -5.30 -6.36
CA ASP A 36 -13.30 -6.53 -5.62
C ASP A 36 -11.87 -7.03 -5.84
N ASP A 37 -11.25 -7.57 -4.78
CA ASP A 37 -9.89 -8.13 -4.77
C ASP A 37 -8.72 -7.17 -5.11
N THR A 38 -8.92 -5.85 -5.05
CA THR A 38 -7.86 -4.86 -5.36
C THR A 38 -7.15 -4.24 -4.14
N SER A 39 -7.53 -4.65 -2.92
CA SER A 39 -6.98 -4.13 -1.66
C SER A 39 -6.41 -5.26 -0.78
N ALA A 40 -5.48 -6.03 -1.33
CA ALA A 40 -4.88 -7.16 -0.62
C ALA A 40 -4.06 -6.68 0.58
N LEU A 41 -4.27 -7.29 1.76
CA LEU A 41 -3.56 -7.03 3.01
C LEU A 41 -3.10 -8.36 3.66
N GLY A 42 -1.95 -8.36 4.31
CA GLY A 42 -1.46 -9.50 5.09
C GLY A 42 -0.06 -9.97 4.67
N PRO A 43 0.25 -11.27 4.78
CA PRO A 43 -0.59 -12.37 5.28
C PRO A 43 -0.93 -12.32 6.79
N TRP A 44 -0.21 -11.52 7.57
CA TRP A 44 -0.48 -11.29 9.00
C TRP A 44 -0.11 -9.86 9.40
N ILE A 45 -0.42 -9.51 10.64
CA ILE A 45 -0.02 -8.25 11.27
C ILE A 45 1.20 -8.54 12.15
N VAL A 46 2.26 -7.78 11.97
CA VAL A 46 3.42 -7.71 12.88
C VAL A 46 3.12 -6.62 13.89
N THR A 47 3.11 -6.95 15.19
CA THR A 47 2.67 -6.00 16.22
C THR A 47 3.69 -4.88 16.43
N ARG A 48 3.22 -3.71 16.88
CA ARG A 48 4.09 -2.53 17.02
C ARG A 48 5.32 -2.80 17.90
N ASP A 49 5.15 -3.56 18.97
CA ASP A 49 6.18 -3.86 19.97
C ASP A 49 7.38 -4.64 19.40
N GLU A 50 7.24 -5.28 18.23
CA GLU A 50 8.35 -5.93 17.53
C GLU A 50 9.37 -4.93 16.95
N PHE A 51 9.03 -3.65 16.86
CA PHE A 51 9.88 -2.60 16.28
C PHE A 51 10.49 -1.64 17.32
N GLY A 52 10.21 -1.83 18.61
CA GLY A 52 10.68 -0.96 19.68
C GLY A 52 9.87 0.34 19.81
N ASP A 53 10.51 1.39 20.35
CA ASP A 53 9.85 2.66 20.66
C ASP A 53 9.76 3.62 19.45
N ASP A 54 10.69 3.51 18.51
CA ASP A 54 10.78 4.33 17.31
C ASP A 54 9.86 3.83 16.18
N ASP A 55 9.62 4.66 15.18
CA ASP A 55 8.90 4.24 13.98
C ASP A 55 9.81 3.38 13.08
N PRO A 56 9.29 2.27 12.53
CA PRO A 56 10.12 1.34 11.79
C PRO A 56 10.53 1.88 10.42
N ASP A 57 11.82 1.79 10.11
CA ASP A 57 12.36 2.00 8.76
C ASP A 57 12.46 0.66 8.03
N LEU A 58 11.47 0.37 7.19
CA LEU A 58 11.27 -0.91 6.52
C LEU A 58 11.58 -0.78 5.03
N GLU A 59 12.28 -1.77 4.47
CA GLU A 59 12.39 -1.92 3.02
C GLU A 59 11.15 -2.61 2.46
N LEU A 60 10.62 -2.08 1.35
CA LEU A 60 9.54 -2.68 0.58
C LEU A 60 10.06 -3.04 -0.81
N THR A 61 9.71 -4.23 -1.29
CA THR A 61 10.01 -4.68 -2.67
C THR A 61 8.78 -5.31 -3.28
N LEU A 62 8.48 -4.95 -4.53
CA LEU A 62 7.43 -5.56 -5.34
C LEU A 62 8.03 -6.12 -6.62
N THR A 63 7.76 -7.41 -6.86
CA THR A 63 8.17 -8.12 -8.08
C THR A 63 6.96 -8.52 -8.90
N VAL A 64 7.09 -8.47 -10.23
CA VAL A 64 6.12 -9.04 -11.18
C VAL A 64 6.85 -10.07 -12.01
N ASP A 65 6.37 -11.32 -12.01
CA ASP A 65 7.01 -12.45 -12.71
C ASP A 65 8.50 -12.62 -12.38
N GLY A 66 8.89 -12.30 -11.15
CA GLY A 66 10.28 -12.37 -10.66
C GLY A 66 11.13 -11.13 -10.93
N GLU A 67 10.63 -10.14 -11.68
CA GLU A 67 11.34 -8.89 -11.96
C GLU A 67 10.94 -7.79 -10.97
N VAL A 68 11.92 -7.09 -10.40
CA VAL A 68 11.68 -5.97 -9.49
C VAL A 68 11.04 -4.80 -10.25
N ARG A 69 9.89 -4.34 -9.77
CA ARG A 69 9.16 -3.18 -10.32
C ARG A 69 9.15 -1.99 -9.36
N GLN A 70 9.22 -2.24 -8.06
CA GLN A 70 9.34 -1.21 -7.02
C GLN A 70 10.27 -1.71 -5.91
N GLN A 71 11.12 -0.81 -5.40
CA GLN A 71 11.99 -1.05 -4.26
C GLN A 71 12.28 0.30 -3.59
N ASP A 72 11.93 0.45 -2.31
CA ASP A 72 12.15 1.68 -1.55
C ASP A 72 12.11 1.40 -0.03
N ARG A 73 12.33 2.42 0.81
CA ARG A 73 12.23 2.35 2.27
C ARG A 73 11.15 3.29 2.81
N THR A 74 10.56 2.95 3.95
CA THR A 74 9.58 3.83 4.61
C THR A 74 10.18 5.14 5.09
N SER A 75 11.49 5.23 5.29
CA SER A 75 12.20 6.51 5.51
C SER A 75 12.08 7.52 4.35
N SER A 76 11.69 7.08 3.15
CA SER A 76 11.41 7.96 1.99
C SER A 76 10.00 8.59 2.03
N LEU A 77 9.15 8.23 3.00
CA LEU A 77 7.82 8.84 3.16
C LEU A 77 7.95 10.35 3.47
N VAL A 78 7.13 11.17 2.79
CA VAL A 78 7.10 12.65 2.90
C VAL A 78 6.15 13.12 3.99
#